data_AF-A0A1B1U710-F1
#
_entry.id   AF-A0A1B1U710-F1
#
_cell.length_a   1.000
_cell.length_b   1.000
_cell.length_c   1.000
_cell.angle_alpha   90.00
_cell.angle_beta   90.00
_cell.angle_gamma   90.00
#
_symmetry.space_group_name_H-M   'P 1'
#
loop_
_entity.id
_entity.type
_entity.pdbx_description
1 polymer ?
#
loop_
_entity_poly.entity_id
_entity_poly.type
_entity_poly.pdbx_seq_one_letter_code
_entity_poly.pdbx_strand_id
1 'polypeptide(L)'
;MAKVSKSIIKTLLKHGFTQEDLDAKDAESILQIYKKGIEGYVQNFSAHHKKEHTPRETKSPFGHLERLEEVYDLPTNYFTHFSQEDIVLLLHKKFRSIPINRIQKIVNILMVCFQERILGEIYEKTHDLPREEQENIMEIYEIQKDNIAHLVQINDRLQSAKFRKQLQEVISIKNQIQRIQNTEEDED
;
A
#
# COMPACT_ATOMS: atom_id res chain seq x y z
N MET A 1 46.29 14.48 -3.58
CA MET A 1 45.12 15.34 -3.33
C MET A 1 43.87 14.54 -3.65
N ALA A 2 42.98 14.30 -2.68
CA ALA A 2 41.72 13.60 -2.92
C ALA A 2 40.84 14.47 -3.82
N LYS A 3 40.37 13.92 -4.96
CA LYS A 3 39.42 14.63 -5.83
C LYS A 3 38.00 14.31 -5.36
N VAL A 4 37.23 15.35 -5.05
CA VAL A 4 35.80 15.21 -4.73
C VAL A 4 35.04 14.89 -6.03
N SER A 5 34.19 13.86 -5.99
CA SER A 5 33.35 13.48 -7.13
C SER A 5 32.34 14.59 -7.45
N LYS A 6 32.12 14.87 -8.75
CA LYS A 6 31.09 15.82 -9.22
C LYS A 6 29.69 15.49 -8.69
N SER A 7 29.42 14.21 -8.40
CA SER A 7 28.17 13.77 -7.79
C SER A 7 27.95 14.31 -6.38
N ILE A 8 29.01 14.36 -5.57
CA ILE A 8 28.97 14.84 -4.18
C ILE A 8 28.68 16.35 -4.15
N ILE A 9 29.39 17.11 -5.00
CA ILE A 9 29.18 18.56 -5.15
C ILE A 9 27.73 18.84 -5.57
N LYS A 10 27.23 18.13 -6.59
CA LYS A 10 25.84 18.28 -7.06
C LYS A 10 24.81 17.99 -5.97
N THR A 11 25.06 17.00 -5.11
CA THR A 11 24.15 16.69 -3.99
C THR A 11 24.15 17.79 -2.94
N LEU A 12 25.33 18.32 -2.57
CA LEU A 12 25.43 19.41 -1.59
C LEU A 12 24.77 20.70 -2.08
N LEU A 13 24.96 21.06 -3.36
CA LEU A 13 24.29 22.22 -3.98
C LEU A 13 22.77 22.11 -3.91
N LYS A 14 22.22 20.90 -4.17
CA LYS A 14 20.78 20.64 -4.07
C LYS A 14 20.24 20.72 -2.65
N HIS A 15 21.09 20.66 -1.64
CA HIS A 15 20.74 20.61 -0.22
C HIS A 15 21.12 21.92 0.51
N GLY A 16 21.27 23.02 -0.24
CA GLY A 16 21.34 24.37 0.31
C GLY A 16 22.74 24.96 0.46
N PHE A 17 23.80 24.25 0.06
CA PHE A 17 25.14 24.82 -0.02
C PHE A 17 25.31 25.64 -1.30
N THR A 18 25.99 26.78 -1.24
CA THR A 18 26.32 27.55 -2.45
C THR A 18 27.62 27.04 -3.07
N GLN A 19 27.85 27.38 -4.35
CA GLN A 19 29.10 27.03 -5.02
C GLN A 19 30.30 27.72 -4.35
N GLU A 20 30.14 28.96 -3.89
CA GLU A 20 31.15 29.73 -3.16
C GLU A 20 31.54 29.06 -1.83
N ASP A 21 30.55 28.52 -1.09
CA ASP A 21 30.79 27.79 0.17
C ASP A 21 31.59 26.50 -0.03
N LEU A 22 31.41 25.84 -1.18
CA LEU A 22 32.07 24.59 -1.51
C LEU A 22 33.49 24.82 -2.04
N ASP A 23 33.69 25.89 -2.83
CA ASP A 23 35.01 26.25 -3.37
C ASP A 23 35.95 26.81 -2.30
N ALA A 24 35.40 27.39 -1.22
CA ALA A 24 36.16 27.84 -0.05
C ALA A 24 36.62 26.70 0.88
N LYS A 25 36.25 25.43 0.60
CA LYS A 25 36.55 24.28 1.45
C LYS A 25 37.50 23.30 0.76
N ASP A 26 38.37 22.69 1.54
CA ASP A 26 39.22 21.62 1.04
C ASP A 26 38.43 20.32 0.82
N ALA A 27 38.99 19.42 0.01
CA ALA A 27 38.33 18.19 -0.40
C ALA A 27 37.94 17.28 0.78
N GLU A 28 38.74 17.26 1.86
CA GLU A 28 38.44 16.43 3.03
C GLU A 28 37.23 17.02 3.80
N SER A 29 37.21 18.34 3.98
CA SER A 29 36.06 19.03 4.59
C SER A 29 34.75 18.79 3.83
N ILE A 30 34.77 18.82 2.50
CA ILE A 30 33.57 18.55 1.67
C ILE A 30 33.08 17.11 1.86
N LEU A 31 34.00 16.14 1.91
CA LEU A 31 33.67 14.74 2.15
C LEU A 31 33.08 14.50 3.54
N GLN A 32 33.60 15.18 4.56
CA GLN A 32 33.09 15.08 5.93
C GLN A 32 31.68 15.65 6.07
N ILE A 33 31.39 16.78 5.40
CA ILE A 33 30.03 17.35 5.37
C ILE A 33 29.05 16.38 4.72
N TYR A 34 29.44 15.81 3.57
CA TYR A 34 28.62 14.83 2.87
C TYR A 34 28.36 13.57 3.70
N LYS A 35 29.40 13.03 4.35
CA LYS A 35 29.28 11.86 5.24
C LYS A 35 28.35 12.14 6.42
N LYS A 36 28.54 13.26 7.13
CA LYS A 36 27.66 13.65 8.24
C LYS A 36 26.21 13.85 7.79
N GLY A 37 26.00 14.40 6.60
CA GLY A 37 24.66 14.55 6.01
C GLY A 37 23.98 13.20 5.76
N ILE A 38 24.72 12.23 5.21
CA ILE A 38 24.21 10.86 5.01
C ILE A 38 23.97 10.17 6.36
N GLU A 39 24.90 10.26 7.29
CA GLU A 39 24.76 9.68 8.63
C GLU A 39 23.53 10.24 9.35
N GLY A 40 23.30 11.56 9.27
CA GLY A 40 22.10 12.20 9.79
C GLY A 40 20.82 11.75 9.07
N TYR A 41 20.87 11.60 7.74
CA TYR A 41 19.74 11.06 6.97
C TYR A 41 19.40 9.62 7.37
N VAL A 42 20.42 8.76 7.49
CA VAL A 42 20.27 7.37 7.91
C VAL A 42 19.77 7.29 9.35
N GLN A 43 20.27 8.13 10.25
CA GLN A 43 19.81 8.18 11.65
C GLN A 43 18.36 8.67 11.75
N ASN A 44 17.97 9.70 10.99
CA ASN A 44 16.60 10.20 10.96
C ASN A 44 15.63 9.21 10.33
N PHE A 45 16.04 8.53 9.26
CA PHE A 45 15.27 7.43 8.68
C PHE A 45 15.09 6.31 9.72
N SER A 46 16.17 5.93 10.40
CA SER A 46 16.14 4.90 11.45
C SER A 46 15.30 5.32 12.66
N ALA A 47 15.29 6.61 13.02
CA ALA A 47 14.56 7.14 14.17
C ALA A 47 13.05 7.29 13.90
N HIS A 48 12.64 7.66 12.68
CA HIS A 48 11.23 7.73 12.30
C HIS A 48 10.60 6.35 12.00
N HIS A 49 11.43 5.33 11.82
CA HIS A 49 10.98 3.94 11.74
C HIS A 49 11.04 3.18 13.09
N LYS A 50 11.33 3.85 14.22
CA LYS A 50 11.16 3.29 15.59
C LYS A 50 9.70 3.33 16.08
N LYS A 51 8.73 2.99 15.22
CA LYS A 51 7.61 2.22 15.74
C LYS A 51 8.19 0.83 15.93
N GLU A 52 8.20 0.33 17.15
CA GLU A 52 8.54 -1.06 17.47
C GLU A 52 7.61 -2.00 16.69
N HIS A 53 7.93 -2.22 15.42
CA HIS A 53 7.73 -3.53 14.83
C HIS A 53 8.84 -4.36 15.46
N THR A 54 8.50 -5.00 16.58
CA THR A 54 9.13 -6.27 16.93
C THR A 54 9.27 -7.02 15.60
N PRO A 55 10.47 -7.46 15.20
CA PRO A 55 10.57 -8.40 14.10
C PRO A 55 9.88 -9.64 14.63
N ARG A 56 8.56 -9.74 14.43
CA ARG A 56 7.91 -11.04 14.31
C ARG A 56 8.77 -11.71 13.25
N GLU A 57 9.46 -12.77 13.62
CA GLU A 57 9.92 -13.75 12.65
C GLU A 57 8.68 -14.08 11.82
N THR A 58 8.49 -13.39 10.71
CA THR A 58 7.47 -13.71 9.73
C THR A 58 7.99 -14.97 9.09
N LYS A 59 7.75 -16.10 9.77
CA LYS A 59 7.80 -17.42 9.16
C LYS A 59 7.04 -17.25 7.86
N SER A 60 7.75 -17.42 6.74
CA SER A 60 7.13 -17.35 5.42
C SER A 60 5.85 -18.18 5.50
N PRO A 61 4.68 -17.63 5.11
CA PRO A 61 3.43 -18.39 5.14
C PRO A 61 3.51 -19.65 4.25
N PHE A 62 4.54 -19.71 3.39
CA PHE A 62 4.83 -20.83 2.50
C PHE A 62 5.89 -21.80 3.05
N GLY A 63 6.38 -21.58 4.28
CA GLY A 63 7.50 -22.31 4.87
C GLY A 63 7.21 -23.80 5.08
N HIS A 64 5.98 -24.13 5.48
CA HIS A 64 5.52 -25.50 5.74
C HIS A 64 5.09 -26.27 4.50
N LEU A 65 4.98 -25.62 3.33
CA LEU A 65 4.48 -26.28 2.13
C LEU A 65 5.47 -27.36 1.66
N GLU A 66 4.96 -28.54 1.37
CA GLU A 66 5.74 -29.63 0.78
C GLU A 66 5.51 -29.70 -0.74
N ARG A 67 4.30 -29.37 -1.18
CA ARG A 67 3.87 -29.43 -2.58
C ARG A 67 3.31 -28.09 -3.04
N LEU A 68 3.38 -27.83 -4.35
CA LEU A 68 2.95 -26.55 -4.90
C LEU A 68 1.41 -26.39 -4.83
N GLU A 69 0.69 -27.50 -4.92
CA GLU A 69 -0.76 -27.53 -4.92
C GLU A 69 -1.35 -27.07 -3.57
N GLU A 70 -0.61 -27.29 -2.47
CA GLU A 70 -1.00 -26.84 -1.12
C GLU A 70 -1.07 -25.31 -1.00
N VAL A 71 -0.51 -24.57 -1.97
CA VAL A 71 -0.65 -23.11 -2.04
C VAL A 71 -2.12 -22.70 -2.19
N TYR A 72 -2.94 -23.50 -2.87
CA TYR A 72 -4.36 -23.20 -3.07
C TYR A 72 -5.20 -23.31 -1.78
N ASP A 73 -4.70 -24.06 -0.80
CA ASP A 73 -5.38 -24.25 0.48
C ASP A 73 -5.00 -23.17 1.51
N LEU A 74 -4.08 -22.28 1.17
CA LEU A 74 -3.64 -21.24 2.11
C LEU A 74 -4.63 -20.09 2.21
N PRO A 75 -4.82 -19.54 3.43
CA PRO A 75 -5.57 -18.31 3.59
C PRO A 75 -4.92 -17.20 2.77
N THR A 76 -5.67 -16.61 1.84
CA THR A 76 -5.20 -15.51 0.98
C THR A 76 -4.86 -14.22 1.76
N ASN A 77 -5.02 -14.20 3.08
CA ASN A 77 -4.79 -13.02 3.92
C ASN A 77 -3.34 -12.53 3.91
N TYR A 78 -2.37 -13.32 3.43
CA TYR A 78 -1.00 -12.82 3.28
C TYR A 78 -0.89 -11.66 2.26
N PHE A 79 -1.84 -11.52 1.32
CA PHE A 79 -1.87 -10.38 0.39
C PHE A 79 -2.17 -9.03 1.08
N THR A 80 -2.58 -9.00 2.36
CA THR A 80 -2.66 -7.74 3.13
C THR A 80 -1.28 -7.19 3.52
N HIS A 81 -0.25 -8.04 3.50
CA HIS A 81 1.07 -7.73 4.07
C HIS A 81 2.20 -7.84 3.06
N PHE A 82 1.99 -8.56 1.96
CA PHE A 82 3.00 -8.79 0.94
C PHE A 82 2.48 -8.36 -0.43
N SER A 83 3.36 -7.78 -1.24
CA SER A 83 3.05 -7.53 -2.65
C SER A 83 2.94 -8.84 -3.41
N GLN A 84 2.27 -8.79 -4.56
CA GLN A 84 2.15 -9.93 -5.45
C GLN A 84 3.53 -10.44 -5.88
N GLU A 85 4.45 -9.53 -6.17
CA GLU A 85 5.84 -9.80 -6.54
C GLU A 85 6.59 -10.51 -5.41
N ASP A 86 6.43 -10.05 -4.16
CA ASP A 86 7.07 -10.68 -3.00
C ASP A 86 6.60 -12.14 -2.85
N ILE A 87 5.30 -12.38 -3.01
CA ILE A 87 4.72 -13.72 -2.89
C ILE A 87 5.24 -14.64 -4.01
N VAL A 88 5.32 -14.14 -5.24
CA VAL A 88 5.93 -14.87 -6.36
C VAL A 88 7.37 -15.26 -6.04
N LEU A 89 8.16 -14.32 -5.53
CA LEU A 89 9.56 -14.58 -5.18
C LEU A 89 9.69 -15.58 -4.03
N LEU A 90 8.85 -15.48 -3.00
CA LEU A 90 8.85 -16.39 -1.86
C LEU A 90 8.47 -17.83 -2.28
N LEU A 91 7.44 -17.98 -3.11
CA LEU A 91 7.02 -19.28 -3.64
C LEU A 91 8.08 -19.87 -4.58
N HIS A 92 8.63 -19.07 -5.50
CA HIS A 92 9.69 -19.54 -6.40
C HIS A 92 10.98 -19.93 -5.64
N LYS A 93 11.31 -19.22 -4.56
CA LYS A 93 12.44 -19.58 -3.69
C LYS A 93 12.26 -20.94 -3.02
N LYS A 94 11.02 -21.30 -2.66
CA LYS A 94 10.64 -22.59 -2.07
C LYS A 94 10.58 -23.70 -3.13
N PHE A 95 9.94 -23.43 -4.27
CA PHE A 95 9.73 -24.37 -5.37
C PHE A 95 10.60 -24.04 -6.59
N ARG A 96 11.92 -24.05 -6.42
CA ARG A 96 12.90 -23.63 -7.46
C ARG A 96 12.84 -24.43 -8.76
N SER A 97 12.31 -25.65 -8.71
CA SER A 97 12.12 -26.51 -9.89
C SER A 97 10.97 -26.06 -10.79
N ILE A 98 10.10 -25.17 -10.29
CA ILE A 98 8.91 -24.71 -11.00
C ILE A 98 9.24 -23.39 -11.72
N PRO A 99 8.94 -23.27 -13.04
CA PRO A 99 9.15 -22.03 -13.76
C PRO A 99 8.43 -20.85 -13.10
N ILE A 100 9.12 -19.72 -12.96
CA ILE A 100 8.56 -18.50 -12.35
C ILE A 100 7.24 -18.06 -12.99
N ASN A 101 7.08 -18.22 -14.31
CA ASN A 101 5.84 -17.89 -15.02
C ASN A 101 4.64 -18.74 -14.56
N ARG A 102 4.87 -19.98 -14.11
CA ARG A 102 3.81 -20.82 -13.53
C ARG A 102 3.45 -20.33 -12.13
N ILE A 103 4.45 -19.98 -11.32
CA ILE A 103 4.23 -19.40 -9.99
C ILE A 103 3.43 -18.09 -10.11
N GLN A 104 3.79 -17.21 -11.05
CA GLN A 104 3.04 -15.98 -11.34
C GLN A 104 1.56 -16.27 -11.64
N LYS A 105 1.25 -17.23 -12.52
CA LYS A 105 -0.13 -17.60 -12.81
C LYS A 105 -0.90 -18.05 -11.56
N ILE A 106 -0.27 -18.84 -10.70
CA ILE A 106 -0.86 -19.29 -9.43
C ILE A 106 -1.16 -18.08 -8.54
N VAL A 107 -0.17 -17.21 -8.34
CA VAL A 107 -0.33 -16.02 -7.49
C VAL A 107 -1.40 -15.07 -8.05
N ASN A 108 -1.50 -14.90 -9.37
CA ASN A 108 -2.55 -14.10 -9.99
C ASN A 108 -3.94 -14.63 -9.66
N ILE A 109 -4.14 -15.96 -9.72
CA ILE A 109 -5.42 -16.58 -9.37
C ILE A 109 -5.74 -16.31 -7.90
N LEU A 110 -4.78 -16.50 -7.01
CA LEU A 110 -4.98 -16.27 -5.57
C LEU A 110 -5.24 -14.80 -5.25
N MET A 111 -4.63 -13.88 -5.99
CA MET A 111 -4.88 -12.45 -5.88
C MET A 111 -6.32 -12.11 -6.27
N VAL A 112 -6.82 -12.68 -7.37
CA VAL A 112 -8.23 -12.51 -7.77
C VAL A 112 -9.16 -13.06 -6.68
N CYS A 113 -8.90 -14.26 -6.16
CA CYS A 113 -9.68 -14.81 -5.06
C CYS A 113 -9.68 -13.90 -3.82
N PHE A 114 -8.54 -13.28 -3.52
CA PHE A 114 -8.41 -12.34 -2.41
C PHE A 114 -9.21 -11.04 -2.64
N GLN A 115 -9.16 -10.49 -3.86
CA GLN A 115 -9.93 -9.32 -4.27
C GLN A 115 -11.43 -9.58 -4.12
N GLU A 116 -11.92 -10.66 -4.71
CA GLU A 116 -13.34 -11.06 -4.64
C GLU A 116 -13.79 -11.26 -3.19
N ARG A 117 -12.95 -11.90 -2.36
CA ARG A 117 -13.24 -12.08 -0.94
C ARG A 117 -13.38 -10.75 -0.20
N ILE A 118 -12.47 -9.80 -0.41
CA ILE A 118 -12.55 -8.48 0.24
C ILE A 118 -13.78 -7.70 -0.27
N LEU A 119 -14.06 -7.73 -1.57
CA LEU A 119 -15.24 -7.09 -2.13
C LEU A 119 -16.52 -7.69 -1.54
N GLY A 120 -16.58 -9.01 -1.38
CA GLY A 120 -17.67 -9.68 -0.68
C GLY A 120 -17.82 -9.23 0.78
N GLU A 121 -16.72 -9.13 1.53
CA GLU A 121 -16.76 -8.60 2.90
C GLU A 121 -17.24 -7.14 2.95
N ILE A 122 -16.84 -6.30 1.99
CA ILE A 122 -17.32 -4.92 1.89
C ILE A 122 -18.82 -4.91 1.61
N TYR A 123 -19.29 -5.72 0.65
CA TYR A 123 -20.70 -5.87 0.30
C TYR A 123 -21.54 -6.26 1.52
N GLU A 124 -21.10 -7.24 2.30
CA GLU A 124 -21.77 -7.66 3.53
C GLU A 124 -21.79 -6.55 4.58
N LYS A 125 -20.70 -5.81 4.75
CA LYS A 125 -20.62 -4.71 5.74
C LYS A 125 -21.47 -3.49 5.35
N THR A 126 -21.86 -3.37 4.08
CA THR A 126 -22.72 -2.30 3.57
C THR A 126 -24.17 -2.73 3.37
N HIS A 127 -24.57 -3.94 3.80
CA HIS A 127 -25.94 -4.47 3.62
C HIS A 127 -27.05 -3.61 4.26
N ASP A 128 -26.72 -2.81 5.29
CA ASP A 128 -27.66 -1.90 5.94
C ASP A 128 -27.99 -0.65 5.10
N LEU A 129 -27.30 -0.44 3.98
CA LEU A 129 -27.53 0.68 3.08
C LEU A 129 -28.69 0.38 2.10
N PRO A 130 -29.37 1.42 1.58
CA PRO A 130 -30.29 1.24 0.47
C PRO A 130 -29.61 0.53 -0.70
N ARG A 131 -30.33 -0.38 -1.36
CA ARG A 131 -29.78 -1.24 -2.42
C ARG A 131 -29.03 -0.46 -3.52
N GLU A 132 -29.61 0.63 -3.98
CA GLU A 132 -29.01 1.48 -5.02
C GLU A 132 -27.66 2.08 -4.56
N GLU A 133 -27.56 2.52 -3.31
CA GLU A 133 -26.31 3.05 -2.75
C GLU A 133 -25.28 1.94 -2.52
N GLN A 134 -25.74 0.76 -2.11
CA GLN A 134 -24.88 -0.41 -2.01
C GLN A 134 -24.28 -0.77 -3.37
N GLU A 135 -25.09 -0.82 -4.43
CA GLU A 135 -24.66 -1.11 -5.81
C GLU A 135 -23.67 -0.03 -6.31
N ASN A 136 -23.98 1.26 -6.11
CA ASN A 136 -23.09 2.37 -6.47
C ASN A 136 -21.72 2.31 -5.77
N ILE A 137 -21.71 2.01 -4.46
CA ILE A 137 -20.48 1.88 -3.67
C ILE A 137 -19.63 0.71 -4.19
N MET A 138 -20.28 -0.40 -4.51
CA MET A 138 -19.58 -1.58 -5.02
C MET A 138 -19.00 -1.36 -6.40
N GLU A 139 -19.71 -0.68 -7.30
CA GLU A 139 -19.20 -0.32 -8.62
C GLU A 139 -17.89 0.48 -8.51
N ILE A 140 -17.82 1.45 -7.59
CA ILE A 140 -16.61 2.22 -7.33
C ILE A 140 -15.45 1.32 -6.87
N TYR A 141 -15.71 0.37 -5.97
CA TYR A 141 -14.67 -0.51 -5.44
C TYR A 141 -14.26 -1.61 -6.44
N GLU A 142 -15.15 -2.07 -7.30
CA GLU A 142 -14.84 -2.98 -8.41
C GLU A 142 -13.91 -2.32 -9.43
N ILE A 143 -14.15 -1.06 -9.79
CA ILE A 143 -13.24 -0.27 -10.66
C ILE A 143 -11.85 -0.16 -10.02
N GLN A 144 -11.79 -0.11 -8.70
CA GLN A 144 -10.54 0.02 -7.93
C GLN A 144 -9.99 -1.32 -7.42
N LYS A 145 -10.43 -2.45 -7.98
CA LYS A 145 -10.08 -3.79 -7.46
C LYS A 145 -8.58 -4.07 -7.34
N ASP A 146 -7.77 -3.44 -8.19
CA ASP A 146 -6.32 -3.61 -8.21
C ASP A 146 -5.62 -2.78 -7.11
N ASN A 147 -6.31 -1.82 -6.49
CA ASN A 147 -5.80 -1.06 -5.36
C ASN A 147 -6.06 -1.79 -4.03
N ILE A 148 -5.36 -2.89 -3.84
CA ILE A 148 -5.52 -3.78 -2.67
C ILE A 148 -5.39 -3.03 -1.34
N ALA A 149 -4.41 -2.13 -1.22
CA ALA A 149 -4.19 -1.37 0.01
C ALA A 149 -5.42 -0.51 0.36
N HIS A 150 -6.04 0.10 -0.64
CA HIS A 150 -7.25 0.88 -0.46
C HIS A 150 -8.45 -0.01 -0.07
N LEU A 151 -8.65 -1.15 -0.75
CA LEU A 151 -9.75 -2.07 -0.42
C LEU A 151 -9.64 -2.59 1.02
N VAL A 152 -8.43 -3.01 1.44
CA VAL A 152 -8.18 -3.45 2.82
C VAL A 152 -8.49 -2.32 3.80
N GLN A 153 -8.01 -1.10 3.53
CA GLN A 153 -8.25 0.05 4.39
C GLN A 153 -9.74 0.38 4.54
N ILE A 154 -10.49 0.35 3.44
CA ILE A 154 -11.94 0.57 3.46
C ILE A 154 -12.65 -0.56 4.22
N ASN A 155 -12.29 -1.80 3.94
CA ASN A 155 -12.87 -2.96 4.58
C ASN A 155 -12.67 -2.96 6.11
N ASP A 156 -11.51 -2.50 6.58
CA ASP A 156 -11.22 -2.30 8.00
C ASP A 156 -12.01 -1.12 8.58
N ARG A 157 -12.09 0.01 7.86
CA ARG A 157 -12.88 1.17 8.29
C ARG A 157 -14.36 0.82 8.45
N LEU A 158 -14.91 0.03 7.53
CA LEU A 158 -16.30 -0.45 7.58
C LEU A 158 -16.58 -1.37 8.76
N GLN A 159 -15.57 -1.95 9.44
CA GLN A 159 -15.79 -2.65 10.71
C GLN A 159 -16.20 -1.69 11.83
N SER A 160 -15.77 -0.43 11.77
CA SER A 160 -16.10 0.59 12.77
C SER A 160 -17.55 1.05 12.64
N ALA A 161 -18.34 0.83 13.68
CA ALA A 161 -19.71 1.34 13.76
C ALA A 161 -19.79 2.87 13.60
N LYS A 162 -18.78 3.60 14.08
CA LYS A 162 -18.68 5.05 13.90
C LYS A 162 -18.57 5.42 12.42
N PHE A 163 -17.73 4.72 11.67
CA PHE A 163 -17.56 4.98 10.25
C PHE A 163 -18.81 4.60 9.45
N ARG A 164 -19.44 3.45 9.77
CA ARG A 164 -20.72 3.08 9.14
C ARG A 164 -21.81 4.13 9.35
N LYS A 165 -21.90 4.69 10.57
CA LYS A 165 -22.85 5.77 10.87
C LYS A 165 -22.54 7.04 10.07
N GLN A 166 -21.27 7.43 9.97
CA GLN A 166 -20.86 8.56 9.14
C GLN A 166 -21.20 8.36 7.66
N LEU A 167 -21.02 7.15 7.14
CA LEU A 167 -21.39 6.81 5.77
C LEU A 167 -22.91 6.94 5.55
N GLN A 168 -23.72 6.45 6.48
CA GLN A 168 -25.18 6.60 6.45
C GLN A 168 -25.61 8.07 6.51
N GLU A 169 -24.95 8.89 7.33
CA GLU A 169 -25.23 10.33 7.41
C GLU A 169 -24.92 11.03 6.08
N VAL A 170 -23.79 10.72 5.44
CA VAL A 170 -23.43 11.27 4.12
C VAL A 170 -24.45 10.87 3.05
N ILE A 171 -24.87 9.60 3.03
CA ILE A 171 -25.90 9.12 2.10
C ILE A 171 -27.24 9.83 2.35
N SER A 172 -27.61 10.02 3.62
CA SER A 172 -28.83 10.76 3.96
C SER A 172 -28.79 12.21 3.45
N ILE A 173 -27.64 12.89 3.56
CA ILE A 173 -27.47 14.26 3.06
C ILE A 173 -27.56 14.28 1.53
N LYS A 174 -26.89 13.36 0.84
CA LYS A 174 -26.97 13.22 -0.64
C LYS A 174 -28.42 13.08 -1.08
N ASN A 175 -29.18 12.20 -0.43
CA ASN A 175 -30.59 11.97 -0.76
C ASN A 175 -31.47 13.20 -0.51
N GLN A 176 -31.17 14.00 0.53
CA GLN A 176 -31.88 15.25 0.78
C GLN A 176 -31.60 16.28 -0.33
N ILE A 177 -30.35 16.40 -0.77
CA ILE A 177 -29.96 17.30 -1.86
C ILE A 177 -30.66 16.91 -3.17
N GLN A 178 -30.63 15.62 -3.54
CA GLN A 178 -31.32 15.13 -4.74
C GLN A 178 -32.83 15.40 -4.71
N ARG A 179 -33.47 15.25 -3.54
CA ARG A 179 -34.90 15.57 -3.42
C ARG A 179 -35.18 17.05 -3.64
N ILE A 180 -34.36 17.94 -3.10
CA ILE A 180 -34.52 19.39 -3.28
C ILE A 180 -34.37 19.74 -4.77
N GLN A 181 -33.33 19.22 -5.43
CA GLN A 181 -33.09 19.47 -6.86
C GLN A 181 -34.23 18.98 -7.74
N ASN A 182 -34.76 17.78 -7.49
CA ASN A 182 -35.89 17.26 -8.27
C ASN A 182 -37.20 18.02 -8.00
N THR A 183 -37.36 18.65 -6.84
CA THR A 183 -38.57 19.46 -6.54
C THR A 183 -38.51 20.83 -7.23
N GLU A 184 -37.30 21.38 -7.42
CA GLU A 184 -37.10 22.64 -8.16
C GLU A 184 -37.26 22.47 -9.68
N GLU A 185 -37.04 21.28 -10.23
CA GLU A 185 -37.25 20.97 -11.66
C GLU A 185 -38.71 20.70 -12.05
N ASP A 186 -39.58 20.36 -11.09
CA ASP A 186 -41.02 20.11 -11.31
C ASP A 186 -41.90 21.37 -11.16
N GLU A 187 -41.32 22.51 -10.73
CA GLU A 187 -42.01 23.81 -10.57
C GLU A 187 -41.77 24.81 -11.73
N ASP A 188 -40.97 24.44 -12.75
CA ASP A 188 -40.73 25.18 -14.01
C ASP A 188 -41.49 24.56 -15.21
#